data_AF-A0A951SXQ6-F1
#
_entry.id   AF-A0A951SXQ6-F1
#
_cell.length_a   1.000
_cell.length_b   1.000
_cell.length_c   1.000
_cell.angle_alpha   90.00
_cell.angle_beta   90.00
_cell.angle_gamma   90.00
#
_symmetry.space_group_name_H-M   'P 1'
#
loop_
_entity.id
_entity.type
_entity.pdbx_description
1 polymer ?
#
loop_
_entity_poly.entity_id
_entity_poly.type
_entity_poly.pdbx_seq_one_letter_code
_entity_poly.pdbx_strand_id
1 'polypeptide(L)' 'MLWLKLGDGELINLAHARSIKKGADSTIEIYMDPVSGRRVLPFSNDEQRNQVFQKLIQNLIKMRMALE' A
#
# COMPACT_ATOMS: atom_id res chain seq x y z
N MET A 1 6.15 -10.72 8.87
CA MET A 1 6.43 -10.13 7.54
C MET A 1 5.11 -9.68 6.93
N LEU A 2 5.04 -8.42 6.47
CA LEU A 2 3.79 -7.80 6.04
C LEU A 2 3.66 -7.94 4.51
N TRP A 3 2.65 -8.67 4.04
CA TRP A 3 2.40 -8.88 2.62
C TRP A 3 1.04 -8.31 2.23
N LEU A 4 1.02 -7.45 1.22
CA LEU A 4 -0.19 -6.91 0.61
C LEU A 4 -0.52 -7.70 -0.64
N LYS A 5 -1.66 -8.37 -0.67
CA LYS A 5 -2.19 -9.00 -1.89
C LYS A 5 -2.88 -7.95 -2.75
N LEU A 6 -2.45 -7.85 -4.00
CA LEU A 6 -3.01 -6.97 -5.02
C LEU A 6 -3.60 -7.81 -6.14
N GLY A 7 -4.93 -7.85 -6.21
CA GLY A 7 -5.63 -8.75 -7.13
C GLY A 7 -5.22 -10.20 -6.94
N ASP A 8 -5.34 -11.02 -7.98
CA ASP A 8 -5.01 -12.45 -7.91
C ASP A 8 -3.56 -12.78 -8.24
N GLY A 9 -2.76 -11.81 -8.71
CA GLY A 9 -1.44 -12.06 -9.27
C GLY A 9 -0.25 -11.48 -8.49
N GLU A 10 -0.46 -10.58 -7.52
CA GLU A 10 0.66 -9.85 -6.92
C GLU A 10 0.61 -9.81 -5.39
N LEU A 11 1.77 -10.01 -4.77
CA LEU A 11 2.00 -9.90 -3.34
C LEU A 11 3.17 -8.94 -3.11
N ILE A 12 2.94 -7.83 -2.41
CA ILE A 12 3.97 -6.84 -2.08
C ILE A 12 4.36 -7.02 -0.62
N ASN A 13 5.64 -7.30 -0.35
CA ASN A 13 6.17 -7.23 0.99
C ASN A 13 6.32 -5.76 1.40
N LEU A 14 5.53 -5.31 2.37
CA LEU A 14 5.57 -3.94 2.91
C LEU A 14 6.46 -3.82 4.15
N ALA A 15 7.21 -4.86 4.54
CA ALA A 15 8.15 -4.78 5.67
C ALA A 15 9.22 -3.68 5.48
N HIS A 16 9.46 -3.28 4.22
CA HIS A 16 10.39 -2.22 3.85
C HIS A 16 9.68 -0.99 3.26
N ALA A 17 8.35 -0.89 3.39
CA ALA A 17 7.62 0.27 2.93
C ALA A 17 7.92 1.45 3.86
N ARG A 18 8.59 2.47 3.32
CA ARG A 18 8.91 3.72 4.02
C ARG A 18 7.74 4.69 4.02
N SER A 19 7.01 4.76 2.91
CA SER A 19 5.89 5.68 2.75
C SER A 19 4.85 5.13 1.79
N ILE A 20 3.58 5.35 2.10
CA ILE A 20 2.45 4.99 1.26
C ILE A 20 1.57 6.23 1.14
N LYS A 21 1.32 6.70 -0.09
CA LYS A 21 0.55 7.92 -0.35
C LYS A 21 -0.44 7.74 -1.50
N LYS A 22 -1.40 8.65 -1.55
CA LYS A 22 -2.30 8.85 -2.69
C LYS A 22 -1.54 9.59 -3.79
N GLY A 23 -1.41 8.98 -4.96
CA GLY A 23 -0.80 9.58 -6.15
C GLY A 23 -1.83 10.26 -7.05
N ALA A 24 -1.34 10.84 -8.15
CA ALA A 24 -2.15 11.37 -9.25
C ALA A 24 -2.88 10.24 -9.99
N ASP A 25 -3.83 10.57 -10.86
CA ASP A 25 -4.52 9.63 -11.77
C ASP A 25 -5.07 8.39 -11.06
N SER A 26 -5.74 8.61 -9.92
CA SER A 26 -6.32 7.55 -9.10
C SER A 26 -5.34 6.44 -8.72
N THR A 27 -4.11 6.82 -8.35
CA THR A 27 -3.08 5.85 -7.94
C THR A 27 -2.81 5.82 -6.43
N ILE A 28 -2.23 4.72 -5.96
CA ILE A 28 -1.51 4.62 -4.67
C ILE A 28 -0.04 4.41 -4.97
N GLU A 29 0.82 5.19 -4.32
CA GLU A 29 2.26 5.10 -4.46
C GLU A 29 2.89 4.57 -3.18
N ILE A 30 3.71 3.53 -3.32
CA ILE A 30 4.43 2.88 -2.23
C ILE A 30 5.92 3.07 -2.48
N TYR A 31 6.60 3.68 -1.53
CA TYR A 31 8.05 3.90 -1.55
C TYR A 31 8.73 2.91 -0.61
N MET A 32 9.64 2.12 -1.17
CA MET A 32 10.42 1.11 -0.45
C MET A 32 11.81 1.65 -0.07
N ASP A 33 12.44 1.06 0.95
CA ASP A 33 13.83 1.30 1.37
C ASP A 33 14.62 -0.03 1.35
N PRO A 34 15.95 -0.08 1.12
CA PRO A 34 16.86 1.00 0.69
C PRO A 34 16.84 1.20 -0.83
N VAL A 35 16.16 0.32 -1.56
CA VAL A 35 16.01 0.42 -3.01
C VAL A 35 14.92 1.44 -3.28
N SER A 36 15.21 2.44 -4.12
CA SER A 36 14.32 3.46 -4.70
C SER A 36 13.13 2.89 -5.50
N GLY A 37 12.59 1.74 -5.10
CA GLY A 37 11.43 1.11 -5.68
C GLY A 37 10.19 1.91 -5.33
N ARG A 38 9.73 2.71 -6.30
CA ARG A 38 8.38 3.25 -6.32
C ARG A 38 7.48 2.21 -6.98
N ARG A 39 6.51 1.68 -6.23
CA ARG A 39 5.40 0.90 -6.78
C ARG A 39 4.20 1.81 -6.93
N VAL A 40 3.58 1.77 -8.11
CA VAL A 40 2.39 2.56 -8.43
C VAL A 40 1.25 1.60 -8.69
N LEU A 41 0.18 1.75 -7.93
CA LEU A 41 -1.03 0.94 -8.03
C LEU A 41 -2.11 1.79 -8.68
N PRO A 42 -2.46 1.54 -9.95
CA PRO A 42 -3.54 2.25 -10.61
C PRO A 42 -4.90 1.72 -10.14
N PHE A 43 -5.88 2.61 -10.07
CA PHE A 43 -7.28 2.27 -9.81
C PHE A 43 -8.16 2.92 -10.88
N SER A 44 -9.35 2.34 -11.08
CA SER A 44 -10.27 2.80 -12.12
C SER A 44 -10.83 4.19 -11.84
N ASN A 45 -10.92 4.56 -10.56
CA ASN A 45 -11.37 5.88 -10.10
C ASN A 45 -10.89 6.18 -8.68
N ASP A 46 -11.06 7.44 -8.29
CA ASP A 46 -10.63 7.95 -6.99
C ASP A 46 -11.37 7.33 -5.80
N GLU A 47 -12.63 6.93 -6.00
CA GLU A 47 -13.43 6.32 -4.95
C GLU A 47 -12.91 4.92 -4.60
N GLN A 48 -12.67 4.09 -5.62
CA GLN A 48 -12.04 2.78 -5.48
C GLN A 48 -10.65 2.91 -4.84
N ARG A 49 -9.84 3.86 -5.32
CA ARG A 49 -8.54 4.18 -4.72
C ARG A 49 -8.65 4.53 -3.25
N ASN A 50 -9.59 5.41 -2.88
CA ASN A 50 -9.78 5.88 -1.51
C ASN A 50 -10.22 4.76 -0.56
N GLN A 51 -11.16 3.90 -1.00
CA GLN A 51 -11.61 2.76 -0.22
C GLN A 51 -10.47 1.78 0.05
N VAL A 52 -9.67 1.46 -0.97
CA VAL A 52 -8.52 0.55 -0.84
C VAL A 52 -7.44 1.18 0.04
N PHE A 53 -7.15 2.47 -0.14
CA PHE A 53 -6.17 3.19 0.69
C PHE A 53 -6.57 3.18 2.17
N GLN A 54 -7.84 3.41 2.50
CA GLN A 54 -8.30 3.37 3.90
C GLN A 54 -8.16 1.97 4.52
N LYS A 55 -8.56 0.93 3.80
CA LYS A 55 -8.39 -0.46 4.27
C LYS A 55 -6.92 -0.81 4.49
N LEU A 56 -6.05 -0.36 3.57
CA LEU A 56 -4.60 -0.53 3.69
C LEU A 56 -4.07 0.08 4.99
N ILE A 57 -4.38 1.36 5.24
CA ILE A 57 -3.93 2.07 6.45
C ILE A 57 -4.47 1.42 7.72
N GLN A 58 -5.75 1.03 7.75
CA GLN A 58 -6.33 0.36 8.91
C GLN A 58 -5.62 -0.97 9.23
N ASN A 59 -5.29 -1.76 8.21
CA ASN A 59 -4.55 -3.01 8.40
C ASN A 59 -3.14 -2.76 8.92
N LEU A 60 -2.46 -1.72 8.42
CA LEU A 60 -1.13 -1.32 8.91
C LEU A 60 -1.17 -0.90 10.38
N ILE A 61 -2.17 -0.09 10.77
CA ILE A 61 -2.33 0.37 12.15
C ILE A 61 -2.62 -0.81 13.09
N LYS A 62 -3.56 -1.69 12.72
CA LYS A 62 -3.89 -2.90 13.50
C LYS A 62 -2.66 -3.78 13.72
N MET A 63 -1.82 -3.92 12.71
CA MET A 63 -0.62 -4.74 12.81
C MET A 63 0.48 -4.09 13.64
N ARG A 64 0.65 -2.76 13.57
CA ARG A 64 1.55 -2.06 14.49
C ARG A 64 1.14 -2.29 15.95
N MET A 65 -0.14 -2.15 16.25
CA MET A 65 -0.67 -2.39 17.60
C MET A 65 -0.55 -3.86 18.05
N ALA A 66 -0.45 -4.82 17.13
CA ALA A 66 -0.28 -6.24 17.46
C ALA A 66 1.20 -6.66 17.64
N LEU A 67 2.15 -5.78 17.27
CA LEU A 67 3.59 -5.97 17.45
C LEU A 67 4.12 -5.21 18.69
N GLU A 68 3.32 -4.29 19.23
CA GLU A 68 3.51 -3.63 20.53
C GLU A 68 2.89 -4.49 21.65
#